data_AF-A0A8T7C5U8-F1
#
_entry.id   AF-A0A8T7C5U8-F1
#
_cell.length_a   1.000
_cell.length_b   1.000
_cell.length_c   1.000
_cell.angle_alpha   90.00
_cell.angle_beta   90.00
_cell.angle_gamma   90.00
#
_symmetry.space_group_name_H-M   'P 1'
#
loop_
_entity.id
_entity.type
_entity.pdbx_description
1 polymer ?
#
loop_
_entity_poly.entity_id
_entity_poly.type
_entity_poly.pdbx_seq_one_letter_code
_entity_poly.pdbx_strand_id
1 'polypeptide(L)'
;MESNLRLGGKLALIVIGMFGFGYLLVPMYDVFCEITGLNGKTAGAPMAITEIDSDRTVTIEFLASVNQSAPWEFIPDVAKMRVQPGKLYDTTYF
;
A
#
# COMPACT_ATOMS: atom_id res chain seq x y z
N MET A 1 49.16 7.08 17.17
CA MET A 1 47.88 6.54 17.69
C MET A 1 46.68 7.43 17.36
N GLU A 2 46.80 8.76 17.28
CA GLU A 2 45.70 9.68 16.94
C GLU A 2 45.02 9.43 15.57
N SER A 3 45.76 9.02 14.54
CA SER A 3 45.20 8.77 13.20
C SER A 3 44.17 7.63 13.18
N ASN A 4 44.43 6.55 13.90
CA ASN A 4 43.52 5.40 14.01
C ASN A 4 42.26 5.75 14.82
N LEU A 5 42.39 6.60 15.84
CA LEU A 5 41.25 7.07 16.62
C LEU A 5 40.34 7.99 15.78
N ARG A 6 40.92 8.88 14.97
CA ARG A 6 40.18 9.73 14.03
C ARG A 6 39.49 8.91 12.94
N LEU A 7 40.17 7.89 12.40
CA LEU A 7 39.59 7.00 11.39
C LEU A 7 38.43 6.17 11.96
N GLY A 8 38.61 5.60 13.16
CA GLY A 8 37.58 4.84 13.87
C GLY A 8 36.35 5.69 14.19
N GLY A 9 36.53 6.93 14.65
CA GLY A 9 35.42 7.87 14.87
C GLY A 9 34.67 8.19 13.58
N LYS A 10 35.38 8.38 12.46
CA LYS A 10 34.77 8.65 11.15
C LYS A 10 33.96 7.47 10.63
N LEU A 11 34.47 6.24 10.81
CA LEU A 11 33.78 5.00 10.47
C LEU A 11 32.52 4.80 11.32
N ALA A 12 32.61 5.03 12.63
CA ALA A 12 31.45 4.93 13.54
C ALA A 12 30.33 5.92 13.16
N LEU A 13 30.69 7.15 12.78
CA LEU A 13 29.73 8.17 12.33
C LEU A 13 29.00 7.75 11.05
N ILE A 14 29.72 7.16 10.08
CA ILE A 14 29.13 6.62 8.86
C ILE A 14 28.16 5.49 9.17
N VAL A 15 28.54 4.55 10.06
CA VAL A 15 27.67 3.44 10.46
C VAL A 15 26.36 3.96 11.04
N ILE A 16 26.43 4.89 12.01
CA ILE A 16 25.23 5.50 12.61
C ILE A 16 24.39 6.20 11.54
N GLY A 17 25.02 6.90 10.59
CA GLY A 17 24.33 7.53 9.47
C GLY A 17 23.59 6.53 8.56
N MET A 18 24.21 5.39 8.25
CA MET A 18 23.59 4.34 7.43
C MET A 18 22.41 3.68 8.14
N PHE A 19 22.53 3.43 9.45
CA PHE A 19 21.42 2.93 10.27
C PHE A 19 20.27 3.93 10.34
N GLY A 20 20.58 5.22 10.57
CA GLY A 20 19.59 6.29 10.57
C GLY A 20 18.86 6.41 9.23
N PHE A 21 19.59 6.34 8.12
CA PHE A 21 19.01 6.33 6.78
C PHE A 21 18.11 5.12 6.53
N GLY A 22 18.55 3.93 6.93
CA GLY A 22 17.76 2.69 6.88
C GLY A 22 16.43 2.80 7.63
N TYR A 23 16.46 3.37 8.84
CA TYR A 23 15.27 3.60 9.65
C TYR A 23 14.32 4.65 9.02
N LEU A 24 14.89 5.73 8.47
CA LEU A 24 14.13 6.83 7.86
C LEU A 24 13.49 6.46 6.52
N LEU A 25 13.93 5.39 5.86
CA LEU A 25 13.32 4.92 4.63
C LEU A 25 11.84 4.57 4.81
N VAL A 26 11.45 3.96 5.95
CA VAL A 26 10.05 3.57 6.20
C VAL A 26 9.09 4.77 6.15
N PRO A 27 9.24 5.81 6.99
CA PRO A 27 8.34 6.97 6.94
C PRO A 27 8.48 7.75 5.62
N MET A 28 9.66 7.74 4.99
CA MET A 28 9.84 8.35 3.68
C MET A 28 9.03 7.63 2.59
N TYR A 29 9.01 6.29 2.58
CA TYR A 29 8.16 5.50 1.69
C TYR A 29 6.67 5.76 1.92
N ASP A 30 6.25 5.96 3.16
CA ASP A 30 4.86 6.30 3.48
C ASP A 30 4.45 7.65 2.86
N VAL A 31 5.29 8.69 3.01
CA VAL A 31 5.05 10.01 2.39
C VAL A 31 5.02 9.91 0.87
N PHE A 32 5.94 9.14 0.27
CA PHE A 32 5.90 8.90 -1.17
C PHE A 32 4.59 8.21 -1.60
N CYS A 33 4.12 7.20 -0.86
CA CYS A 33 2.86 6.53 -1.15
C CYS A 33 1.65 7.46 -1.00
N GLU A 34 1.66 8.37 -0.03
CA GLU A 34 0.60 9.35 0.19
C GLU A 34 0.51 10.38 -0.94
N ILE A 35 1.66 10.91 -1.39
CA ILE A 35 1.71 11.90 -2.49
C ILE A 35 1.29 11.27 -3.82
N THR A 36 1.76 10.05 -4.08
CA THR A 36 1.52 9.35 -5.35
C THR A 36 0.21 8.59 -5.40
N GLY A 37 -0.40 8.31 -4.23
CA GLY A 37 -1.57 7.44 -4.12
C GLY A 37 -1.27 5.95 -4.36
N LEU A 38 0.01 5.56 -4.35
CA LEU A 38 0.41 4.17 -4.58
C LEU A 38 -0.08 3.27 -3.42
N ASN A 39 -0.46 2.03 -3.76
CA ASN A 39 -1.06 1.03 -2.87
C ASN A 39 -2.45 1.36 -2.29
N GLY A 40 -3.12 2.41 -2.77
CA GLY A 40 -4.49 2.71 -2.34
C GLY A 40 -4.61 2.88 -0.83
N LYS A 41 -3.53 3.30 -0.14
CA LYS A 41 -3.58 3.71 1.27
C LYS A 41 -4.60 4.83 1.35
N THR A 42 -5.81 4.51 1.79
CA THR A 42 -6.83 5.50 2.10
C THR A 42 -6.27 6.35 3.23
N ALA A 43 -6.24 7.67 3.03
CA ALA A 43 -5.74 8.62 4.03
C ALA A 43 -6.60 8.54 5.30
N GLY A 44 -6.17 7.72 6.25
CA GLY A 44 -6.76 7.63 7.59
C GLY A 44 -7.67 6.42 7.83
N ALA A 45 -8.01 6.25 9.12
CA ALA A 45 -9.00 5.31 9.59
C ALA A 45 -10.34 5.56 8.86
N PRO A 46 -11.15 4.52 8.59
CA PRO A 46 -12.47 4.71 8.01
C PRO A 46 -13.25 5.69 8.90
N MET A 47 -13.52 6.89 8.38
CA MET A 47 -14.46 7.80 9.05
C MET A 47 -15.77 7.05 9.16
N ALA A 48 -16.36 7.02 10.36
CA ALA A 48 -17.71 6.48 10.52
C ALA A 48 -18.61 7.24 9.55
N ILE A 49 -19.14 6.53 8.55
CA ILE A 49 -20.01 7.11 7.54
C ILE A 49 -21.30 7.52 8.26
N THR A 50 -21.47 8.81 8.50
CA THR A 50 -22.65 9.33 9.21
C THR A 50 -23.89 9.33 8.31
N GLU A 51 -23.72 9.35 6.99
CA GLU A 51 -24.82 9.41 6.02
C GLU A 51 -24.47 8.65 4.73
N ILE A 52 -25.41 7.80 4.27
CA ILE A 52 -25.25 7.00 3.06
C ILE A 52 -25.77 7.82 1.87
N ASP A 53 -24.87 8.22 0.99
CA ASP A 53 -25.23 8.79 -0.31
C ASP A 53 -25.66 7.67 -1.27
N SER A 54 -26.99 7.55 -1.46
CA SER A 54 -27.60 6.53 -2.31
C SER A 54 -27.67 6.91 -3.80
N ASP A 55 -27.43 8.17 -4.15
CA ASP A 55 -27.44 8.65 -5.54
C ASP A 55 -26.08 8.42 -6.22
N ARG A 56 -25.01 8.30 -5.43
CA ARG A 56 -23.68 7.97 -5.94
C ARG A 56 -23.60 6.54 -6.47
N THR A 57 -23.20 6.42 -7.74
CA THR A 57 -22.86 5.13 -8.35
C THR A 57 -21.35 4.98 -8.48
N VAL A 58 -20.80 3.88 -7.96
CA VAL A 58 -19.37 3.54 -8.03
C VAL A 58 -19.20 2.33 -8.93
N THR A 59 -18.22 2.36 -9.83
CA THR A 59 -17.87 1.16 -10.64
C THR A 59 -16.71 0.45 -9.97
N ILE A 60 -16.92 -0.81 -9.60
CA ILE A 60 -15.91 -1.72 -9.08
C ILE A 60 -15.40 -2.58 -10.23
N GLU A 61 -14.08 -2.67 -10.38
CA GLU A 61 -13.42 -3.53 -11.36
C GLU A 61 -12.69 -4.66 -10.63
N PHE A 62 -12.98 -5.89 -11.02
CA PHE A 62 -12.44 -7.08 -10.39
C PHE A 62 -11.22 -7.55 -11.18
N LEU A 63 -10.06 -7.49 -10.54
CA LEU A 63 -8.80 -7.92 -11.12
C LEU A 63 -8.36 -9.22 -10.46
N ALA A 64 -8.09 -10.23 -11.29
CA ALA A 64 -7.50 -11.49 -10.86
C ALA A 64 -6.20 -11.72 -11.64
N SER A 65 -5.14 -12.06 -10.91
CA SER A 65 -3.82 -12.36 -11.46
C SER A 65 -3.29 -13.62 -10.81
N VAL A 66 -2.96 -14.60 -11.64
CA VAL A 66 -2.47 -15.92 -11.21
C VAL A 66 -1.01 -16.06 -11.62
N ASN A 67 -0.20 -16.68 -10.76
CA ASN A 67 1.18 -17.02 -11.10
C ASN A 67 1.20 -18.03 -12.25
N GLN A 68 2.08 -17.85 -13.24
CA GLN A 68 2.18 -18.69 -14.43
C GLN A 68 2.39 -20.19 -14.14
N SER A 69 2.97 -20.52 -12.99
CA SER A 69 3.22 -21.91 -12.58
C SER A 69 2.06 -22.56 -11.80
N ALA A 70 0.95 -21.85 -11.60
CA ALA A 70 -0.12 -22.30 -10.74
C ALA A 70 -1.08 -23.24 -11.51
N PRO A 71 -1.44 -24.42 -10.98
CA PRO A 71 -2.23 -25.43 -11.70
C PRO A 71 -3.76 -25.22 -11.60
N TRP A 72 -4.20 -23.99 -11.38
CA TRP A 72 -5.58 -23.61 -11.04
C TRP A 72 -5.91 -22.27 -11.68
N GLU A 73 -7.17 -22.10 -12.08
CA GLU A 73 -7.70 -20.85 -12.60
C GLU A 73 -8.25 -20.01 -11.45
N PHE A 74 -8.19 -18.68 -11.61
CA PHE A 74 -8.80 -17.73 -10.69
C PHE A 74 -9.23 -16.52 -11.50
N ILE A 75 -10.50 -16.46 -11.84
CA ILE A 75 -11.09 -15.47 -12.74
C ILE A 75 -12.38 -14.96 -12.09
N PRO A 76 -12.65 -13.63 -12.12
CA PRO A 76 -13.91 -13.10 -11.60
C PRO A 76 -15.07 -13.47 -12.54
N ASP A 77 -16.23 -13.79 -11.96
CA ASP A 77 -17.46 -14.05 -12.71
C ASP A 77 -17.93 -12.84 -13.53
N VAL A 78 -17.73 -11.63 -12.97
CA VAL A 78 -17.95 -10.36 -13.66
C VAL A 78 -16.72 -9.47 -13.56
N ALA A 79 -16.27 -8.88 -14.68
CA ALA A 79 -15.10 -8.00 -14.69
C ALA A 79 -15.37 -6.63 -14.06
N LYS A 80 -16.59 -6.10 -14.19
CA LYS A 80 -16.99 -4.79 -13.65
C LYS A 80 -18.41 -4.85 -13.09
N MET A 81 -18.65 -4.17 -11.97
CA MET A 81 -19.95 -4.05 -11.33
C MET A 81 -20.20 -2.62 -10.88
N ARG A 82 -21.38 -2.08 -11.18
CA ARG A 82 -21.82 -0.79 -10.61
C ARG A 82 -22.54 -1.03 -9.29
N VAL A 83 -22.08 -0.36 -8.24
CA VAL A 83 -22.62 -0.49 -6.89
C VAL A 83 -23.04 0.87 -6.34
N GLN A 84 -24.03 0.84 -5.45
CA GLN A 84 -24.44 1.98 -4.65
C GLN A 84 -23.97 1.76 -3.20
N PRO A 85 -23.37 2.77 -2.56
CA PRO A 85 -22.96 2.68 -1.16
C PRO A 85 -24.12 2.26 -0.25
N GLY A 86 -23.82 1.44 0.77
CA GLY A 86 -24.81 0.99 1.76
C GLY A 86 -25.70 -0.19 1.34
N LYS A 87 -25.60 -0.67 0.09
CA LYS A 87 -26.28 -1.89 -0.36
C LYS A 87 -25.35 -3.09 -0.33
N LEU A 88 -25.90 -4.26 -0.07
CA LEU A 88 -25.20 -5.54 -0.14
C LEU A 88 -25.19 -6.05 -1.58
N TYR A 89 -24.03 -6.53 -2.02
CA TYR A 89 -23.79 -7.12 -3.34
C TYR A 89 -22.92 -8.36 -3.15
N ASP A 90 -23.19 -9.40 -3.94
CA ASP A 90 -22.41 -10.63 -3.95
C ASP A 90 -21.71 -10.80 -5.31
N THR A 91 -20.55 -11.44 -5.30
CA THR A 91 -19.80 -11.82 -6.51
C THR A 91 -19.08 -13.13 -6.27
N THR A 92 -18.76 -13.85 -7.33
CA THR A 92 -18.06 -15.14 -7.26
C THR A 92 -16.84 -15.16 -8.18
N TYR A 93 -15.93 -16.08 -7.91
CA TYR A 93 -14.72 -16.34 -8.68
C TYR A 93 -14.65 -17.84 -8.93
N PHE A 94 -14.04 -18.25 -10.04
CA PHE A 94 -13.76 -19.64 -10.38
C PHE A 94 -12.31 -19.85 -10.79
#